data_AF-A0A2D7L3E1-F1
#
_entry.id   AF-A0A2D7L3E1-F1
#
_cell.length_a   1.000
_cell.length_b   1.000
_cell.length_c   1.000
_cell.angle_alpha   90.00
_cell.angle_beta   90.00
_cell.angle_gamma   90.00
#
_symmetry.space_group_name_H-M   'P 1'
#
loop_
_entity.id
_entity.type
_entity.pdbx_description
1 polymer ?
#
loop_
_entity_poly.entity_id
_entity_poly.type
_entity_poly.pdbx_seq_one_letter_code
_entity_poly.pdbx_strand_id
1 'polypeptide(L)'
;MSDEFYNHDKEGSVLTSLILLIVFMLGCFVVARIHEPSQAIGADKAKGRLATREKIDSAADSKLAGNSVINKEKKIISLPIDTAISKFAELSKVDAREELIKRSIEKDGKYEPPRDVSKVDLSDASLIAKGKVLFQSKTCWTCHQVDPAVPSPAGMAIKAPVFIGDFWGKEREVHIGYNGPIQKVIRNEEYFIESVMKPMAKVAKGALAPMVIAPGLVNNEEVIALMAYVKSLSK
;
A
#
# COMPACT_ATOMS: atom_id res chain seq x y z
N MET A 1 -62.21 -0.45 -56.02
CA MET A 1 -62.81 -0.04 -54.73
C MET A 1 -61.78 -0.29 -53.67
N SER A 2 -61.18 0.66 -52.98
CA SER A 2 -60.83 2.07 -53.23
C SER A 2 -59.87 2.37 -52.06
N ASP A 3 -58.72 2.95 -52.37
CA ASP A 3 -57.66 3.30 -51.42
C ASP A 3 -58.07 4.51 -50.54
N GLU A 4 -59.13 4.37 -49.75
CA GLU A 4 -59.75 5.48 -49.01
C GLU A 4 -59.47 5.50 -47.49
N PHE A 5 -58.68 4.56 -46.96
CA PHE A 5 -58.37 4.56 -45.52
C PHE A 5 -57.12 5.34 -45.11
N TYR A 6 -56.42 5.99 -46.05
CA TYR A 6 -55.19 6.73 -45.79
C TYR A 6 -55.20 8.15 -46.35
N ASN A 7 -56.36 8.81 -46.35
CA ASN A 7 -56.46 10.25 -46.62
C ASN A 7 -57.58 10.86 -45.77
N HIS A 8 -57.32 11.03 -44.48
CA HIS A 8 -57.95 12.11 -43.71
C HIS A 8 -56.89 13.18 -43.44
N ASP A 9 -56.94 14.19 -44.30
CA ASP A 9 -56.89 15.60 -43.95
C ASP A 9 -55.57 16.17 -43.43
N LYS A 10 -54.89 16.72 -44.43
CA LYS A 10 -53.92 17.81 -44.47
C LYS A 10 -54.30 19.11 -43.71
N GLU A 11 -55.24 19.06 -42.77
CA GLU A 11 -55.58 20.16 -41.89
C GLU A 11 -55.37 19.73 -40.44
N GLY A 12 -54.10 19.77 -40.01
CA GLY A 12 -53.79 19.84 -38.59
C GLY A 12 -54.49 21.09 -38.05
N SER A 13 -55.68 20.88 -37.48
CA SER A 13 -56.58 21.93 -37.00
C SER A 13 -55.75 23.00 -36.30
N VAL A 14 -55.87 24.26 -36.74
CA VAL A 14 -55.19 25.40 -36.09
C VAL A 14 -55.38 25.34 -34.57
N LEU A 15 -56.50 24.80 -34.13
CA LEU A 15 -56.84 24.51 -32.74
C LEU A 15 -55.85 23.54 -32.04
N THR A 16 -55.46 22.43 -32.65
CA THR A 16 -54.52 21.47 -32.02
C THR A 16 -53.11 22.03 -31.93
N SER A 17 -52.65 22.76 -32.96
CA SER A 17 -51.39 23.49 -32.90
C SER A 17 -51.41 24.61 -31.86
N LEU A 18 -52.52 25.35 -31.73
CA LEU A 18 -52.69 26.40 -30.73
C LEU A 18 -52.69 25.83 -29.30
N ILE A 19 -53.39 24.72 -29.08
CA ILE A 19 -53.42 24.02 -27.79
C ILE A 19 -52.00 23.55 -27.41
N LEU A 20 -51.26 22.96 -28.35
CA LEU A 20 -49.90 22.50 -28.08
C LEU A 20 -48.97 23.67 -27.70
N LEU A 21 -49.11 24.81 -28.38
CA LEU A 21 -48.32 26.01 -28.14
C LEU A 21 -48.66 26.64 -26.78
N ILE A 22 -49.95 26.64 -26.39
CA ILE A 22 -50.39 27.09 -25.06
C ILE A 22 -49.84 26.17 -23.97
N VAL A 23 -49.85 24.85 -24.17
CA VAL A 23 -49.26 23.89 -23.22
C VAL A 23 -47.76 24.10 -23.09
N PHE A 24 -47.05 24.36 -24.19
CA PHE A 24 -45.61 24.63 -24.17
C PHE A 24 -45.30 25.95 -23.46
N MET A 25 -46.08 27.00 -23.73
CA MET A 25 -45.93 28.31 -23.06
C MET A 25 -46.25 28.22 -21.57
N LEU A 26 -47.27 27.46 -21.17
CA LEU A 26 -47.58 27.20 -19.76
C LEU A 26 -46.47 26.37 -19.10
N GLY A 27 -45.91 25.36 -19.78
CA GLY A 27 -44.77 24.60 -19.31
C GLY A 27 -43.54 25.48 -19.07
N CYS A 28 -43.21 26.34 -20.04
CA CYS A 28 -42.12 27.31 -19.92
C CYS A 28 -42.38 28.33 -18.79
N PHE A 29 -43.62 28.81 -18.63
CA PHE A 29 -43.98 29.74 -17.57
C PHE A 29 -43.91 29.09 -16.18
N VAL A 30 -44.34 27.84 -16.04
CA VAL A 30 -44.22 27.05 -14.81
C VAL A 30 -42.75 26.82 -14.47
N VAL A 31 -41.91 26.44 -15.44
CA VAL A 31 -40.46 26.30 -15.23
C VAL A 31 -39.83 27.63 -14.85
N ALA A 32 -40.19 28.74 -15.50
CA ALA A 32 -39.65 30.06 -15.17
C ALA A 32 -40.09 30.58 -13.80
N ARG A 33 -41.29 30.20 -13.32
CA ARG A 33 -41.79 30.59 -11.99
C ARG A 33 -41.33 29.68 -10.86
N ILE A 34 -40.99 28.41 -11.14
CA ILE A 34 -40.54 27.43 -10.15
C ILE A 34 -39.00 27.35 -10.08
N HIS A 35 -38.28 27.85 -11.09
CA HIS A 35 -36.82 27.92 -11.06
C HIS A 35 -36.34 29.07 -10.16
N GLU A 36 -36.44 28.89 -8.85
CA GLU A 36 -35.57 29.60 -7.93
C GLU A 36 -34.15 29.03 -8.11
N PRO A 37 -33.14 29.86 -8.46
CA PRO A 37 -31.76 29.38 -8.48
C PRO A 37 -31.46 28.86 -7.07
N SER A 38 -31.09 27.58 -6.97
CA SER A 38 -30.78 26.96 -5.69
C SER A 38 -29.84 27.87 -4.91
N GLN A 39 -30.24 28.31 -3.72
CA GLN A 39 -29.34 29.07 -2.85
C GLN A 39 -28.02 28.29 -2.76
N ALA A 40 -26.90 29.00 -2.88
CA ALA A 40 -25.57 28.41 -2.78
C ALA A 40 -25.28 27.99 -1.33
N ILE A 41 -25.99 26.97 -0.85
CA ILE A 41 -25.92 26.45 0.50
C ILE A 41 -24.50 25.96 0.74
N GLY A 42 -23.78 26.66 1.62
CA GLY A 42 -22.42 26.30 2.01
C GLY A 42 -21.30 27.07 1.30
N ALA A 43 -21.58 28.06 0.44
CA ALA A 43 -20.56 28.94 -0.12
C ALA A 43 -19.77 29.69 0.97
N ASP A 44 -20.46 30.19 2.00
CA ASP A 44 -19.81 30.85 3.15
C ASP A 44 -18.98 29.87 3.99
N LYS A 45 -19.48 28.64 4.18
CA LYS A 45 -18.72 27.58 4.86
C LYS A 45 -17.51 27.14 4.03
N ALA A 46 -17.60 27.13 2.70
CA ALA A 46 -16.47 26.86 1.82
C ALA A 46 -15.39 27.95 1.92
N LYS A 47 -15.80 29.23 1.96
CA LYS A 47 -14.90 30.36 2.18
C LYS A 47 -14.22 30.29 3.56
N GLY A 48 -14.96 29.92 4.61
CA GLY A 48 -14.41 29.68 5.95
C GLY A 48 -13.39 28.53 5.99
N ARG A 49 -13.65 27.42 5.29
CA ARG A 49 -12.71 26.29 5.17
C ARG A 49 -11.44 26.69 4.40
N LEU A 50 -11.57 27.47 3.32
CA LEU A 50 -10.43 27.98 2.56
C LEU A 50 -9.54 28.90 3.40
N ALA A 51 -10.14 29.88 4.09
CA ALA A 51 -9.39 30.78 4.97
C ALA A 51 -8.72 30.03 6.14
N THR A 52 -9.34 28.96 6.64
CA THR A 52 -8.72 28.09 7.67
C THR A 52 -7.55 27.32 7.08
N ARG A 53 -7.68 26.80 5.86
CA ARG A 53 -6.62 26.06 5.18
C ARG A 53 -5.43 26.96 4.86
N GLU A 54 -5.64 28.15 4.31
CA GLU A 54 -4.56 29.13 4.06
C GLU A 54 -3.80 29.50 5.34
N LYS A 55 -4.49 29.65 6.48
CA LYS A 55 -3.83 29.87 7.78
C LYS A 55 -3.00 28.67 8.23
N ILE A 56 -3.49 27.45 8.02
CA ILE A 56 -2.76 26.24 8.37
C ILE A 56 -1.54 26.08 7.47
N ASP A 57 -1.70 26.30 6.16
CA ASP A 57 -0.62 26.19 5.17
C ASP A 57 0.47 27.23 5.45
N SER A 58 0.11 28.49 5.70
CA SER A 58 1.07 29.54 6.09
C SER A 58 1.77 29.24 7.42
N ALA A 59 1.04 28.70 8.42
CA ALA A 59 1.64 28.28 9.68
C ALA A 59 2.56 27.06 9.50
N ALA A 60 2.22 26.13 8.61
CA ALA A 60 3.04 24.98 8.28
C ALA A 60 4.32 25.43 7.57
N ASP A 61 4.21 26.30 6.57
CA ASP A 61 5.35 26.88 5.85
C ASP A 61 6.30 27.59 6.81
N SER A 62 5.78 28.38 7.76
CA SER A 62 6.59 29.06 8.77
C SER A 62 7.34 28.08 9.71
N LYS A 63 6.75 26.90 9.99
CA LYS A 63 7.38 25.85 10.79
C LYS A 63 8.37 25.01 9.99
N LEU A 64 8.14 24.85 8.70
CA LEU A 64 9.03 24.16 7.75
C LEU A 64 10.23 25.02 7.35
N ALA A 65 10.09 26.34 7.36
CA ALA A 65 11.09 27.30 6.88
C ALA A 65 12.34 27.48 7.77
N GLY A 66 12.44 26.82 8.93
CA GLY A 66 13.74 26.55 9.54
C GLY A 66 13.88 26.80 11.03
N ASN A 67 14.97 26.23 11.55
CA ASN A 67 15.68 26.47 12.81
C ASN A 67 14.87 26.91 14.05
N SER A 68 13.62 26.48 14.16
CA SER A 68 12.81 26.72 15.34
C SER A 68 13.40 25.95 16.52
N VAL A 69 13.57 26.61 17.66
CA VAL A 69 14.08 25.96 18.87
C VAL A 69 12.94 25.12 19.45
N ILE A 70 13.03 23.79 19.29
CA ILE A 70 12.04 22.84 19.80
C ILE A 70 12.20 22.68 21.32
N ASN A 71 13.45 22.67 21.82
CA ASN A 71 13.74 22.59 23.25
C ASN A 71 15.01 23.36 23.58
N LYS A 72 14.87 24.43 24.38
CA LYS A 72 15.98 25.31 24.79
C LYS A 72 16.98 24.62 25.71
N GLU A 73 16.51 23.81 26.65
CA GLU A 73 17.36 23.12 27.65
C GLU A 73 18.25 22.06 26.99
N LYS A 74 17.69 21.31 26.04
CA LYS A 74 18.41 20.27 25.30
C LYS A 74 19.07 20.77 24.02
N LYS A 75 19.03 22.09 23.76
CA LYS A 75 19.54 22.73 22.53
C LYS A 75 19.04 22.05 21.25
N ILE A 76 17.79 21.58 21.24
CA ILE A 76 17.18 20.91 20.09
C ILE A 76 16.57 21.97 19.18
N ILE A 77 17.04 22.01 17.94
CA ILE A 77 16.61 22.94 16.90
C ILE A 77 16.04 22.11 15.73
N SER A 78 14.90 22.52 15.16
CA SER A 78 14.36 21.92 13.96
C SER A 78 15.24 22.27 12.76
N LEU A 79 15.78 21.30 12.04
CA LEU A 79 16.45 21.58 10.77
C LEU A 79 15.44 21.51 9.62
N PRO A 80 15.57 22.36 8.58
CA PRO A 80 14.91 22.13 7.30
C PRO A 80 15.22 20.71 6.79
N ILE A 81 14.25 20.08 6.14
CA ILE A 81 14.33 18.66 5.74
C ILE A 81 15.58 18.40 4.89
N ASP A 82 15.90 19.26 3.92
CA ASP A 82 17.06 19.09 3.03
C ASP A 82 18.40 19.18 3.79
N THR A 83 18.47 20.10 4.76
CA THR A 83 19.64 20.25 5.63
C THR A 83 19.77 19.07 6.58
N ALA A 84 18.66 18.56 7.11
CA ALA A 84 18.64 17.37 7.97
C ALA A 84 19.12 16.13 7.20
N ILE A 85 18.67 15.94 5.96
CA ILE A 85 19.06 14.83 5.10
C ILE A 85 20.55 14.91 4.76
N SER A 86 21.04 16.09 4.35
CA SER A 86 22.46 16.27 4.03
C SER A 86 23.36 16.00 5.24
N LYS A 87 22.98 16.53 6.42
CA LYS A 87 23.72 16.32 7.66
C LYS A 87 23.67 14.87 8.13
N PHE A 88 22.53 14.20 7.97
CA PHE A 88 22.41 12.77 8.23
C PHE A 88 23.31 11.96 7.29
N ALA A 89 23.33 12.29 5.99
CA ALA A 89 24.19 11.62 5.02
C ALA A 89 25.68 11.79 5.37
N GLU A 90 26.10 12.96 5.83
CA GLU A 90 27.47 13.18 6.33
C GLU A 90 27.78 12.36 7.59
N LEU A 91 26.89 12.40 8.59
CA LEU A 91 27.07 11.66 9.85
C LEU A 91 27.01 10.14 9.66
N SER A 92 26.27 9.67 8.65
CA SER A 92 26.10 8.24 8.36
C SER A 92 27.35 7.57 7.78
N LYS A 93 28.41 8.33 7.44
CA LYS A 93 29.67 7.85 6.85
C LYS A 93 30.60 7.12 7.83
N VAL A 94 30.05 6.21 8.63
CA VAL A 94 30.75 5.19 9.46
C VAL A 94 30.97 5.58 10.94
N ASP A 95 31.44 6.77 11.30
CA ASP A 95 31.82 7.07 12.70
C ASP A 95 30.64 7.29 13.67
N ALA A 96 29.57 7.96 13.22
CA ALA A 96 28.44 8.24 14.11
C ALA A 96 27.68 6.98 14.51
N ARG A 97 27.68 5.97 13.64
CA ARG A 97 27.03 4.68 13.90
C ARG A 97 27.79 3.92 14.98
N GLU A 98 29.11 3.87 14.91
CA GLU A 98 29.94 3.24 15.94
C GLU A 98 29.77 3.93 17.30
N GLU A 99 29.72 5.26 17.30
CA GLU A 99 29.50 6.04 18.53
C GLU A 99 28.09 5.86 19.12
N LEU A 100 27.07 5.66 18.27
CA LEU A 100 25.72 5.30 18.73
C LEU A 100 25.69 3.88 19.30
N ILE A 101 26.42 2.94 18.69
CA ILE A 101 26.56 1.57 19.18
C ILE A 101 27.22 1.58 20.56
N LYS A 102 28.35 2.28 20.72
CA LYS A 102 29.04 2.44 22.01
C LYS A 102 28.11 3.00 23.09
N ARG A 103 27.41 4.10 22.80
CA ARG A 103 26.44 4.70 23.74
C ARG A 103 25.28 3.78 24.07
N SER A 104 24.81 2.96 23.13
CA SER A 104 23.79 1.94 23.39
C SER A 104 24.32 0.86 24.33
N ILE A 105 25.53 0.33 24.05
CA ILE A 105 26.18 -0.67 24.90
C ILE A 105 26.41 -0.13 26.31
N GLU A 106 26.87 1.12 26.46
CA GLU A 106 27.07 1.75 27.77
C GLU A 106 25.74 1.97 28.52
N LYS A 107 24.67 2.29 27.80
CA LYS A 107 23.36 2.58 28.42
C LYS A 107 22.65 1.33 28.92
N ASP A 108 22.62 0.26 28.12
CA ASP A 108 21.87 -0.95 28.45
C ASP A 108 22.57 -2.27 28.15
N GLY A 109 23.70 -2.27 27.45
CA GLY A 109 24.46 -3.47 27.12
C GLY A 109 23.75 -4.44 26.19
N LYS A 110 22.60 -4.07 25.62
CA LYS A 110 21.73 -4.97 24.84
C LYS A 110 22.04 -5.00 23.34
N TYR A 111 23.11 -4.34 22.91
CA TYR A 111 23.49 -4.36 21.51
C TYR A 111 24.07 -5.74 21.16
N GLU A 112 23.32 -6.50 20.37
CA GLU A 112 23.83 -7.66 19.65
C GLU A 112 24.30 -7.20 18.26
N PRO A 113 25.56 -7.46 17.86
CA PRO A 113 26.01 -7.14 16.52
C PRO A 113 25.18 -7.93 15.48
N PRO A 114 24.91 -7.35 14.30
CA PRO A 114 24.22 -8.06 13.23
C PRO A 114 24.93 -9.38 12.94
N ARG A 115 24.18 -10.48 13.02
CA ARG A 115 24.75 -11.82 12.78
C ARG A 115 25.21 -11.92 11.33
N ASP A 116 26.42 -12.43 11.13
CA ASP A 116 26.92 -12.77 9.81
C ASP A 116 26.05 -13.86 9.20
N VAL A 117 25.26 -13.48 8.20
CA VAL A 117 24.25 -14.32 7.55
C VAL A 117 24.85 -15.58 6.92
N SER A 118 26.16 -15.58 6.63
CA SER A 118 26.87 -16.70 6.03
C SER A 118 27.26 -17.81 7.02
N LYS A 119 27.17 -17.55 8.33
CA LYS A 119 27.56 -18.49 9.41
C LYS A 119 26.39 -18.93 10.28
N VAL A 120 25.16 -18.60 9.88
CA VAL A 120 23.97 -18.97 10.65
C VAL A 120 23.61 -20.42 10.37
N ASP A 121 23.61 -21.24 11.41
CA ASP A 121 23.08 -22.60 11.34
C ASP A 121 21.55 -22.54 11.21
N LEU A 122 21.05 -22.80 10.00
CA LEU A 122 19.61 -22.82 9.70
C LEU A 122 18.89 -24.01 10.35
N SER A 123 19.63 -24.97 10.90
CA SER A 123 19.09 -26.11 11.64
C SER A 123 18.99 -25.87 13.15
N ASP A 124 19.42 -24.71 13.64
CA ASP A 124 19.29 -24.34 15.05
C ASP A 124 17.81 -24.26 15.46
N ALA A 125 17.43 -25.10 16.44
CA ALA A 125 16.09 -25.15 16.99
C ALA A 125 15.62 -23.80 17.56
N SER A 126 16.52 -22.99 18.12
CA SER A 126 16.19 -21.68 18.68
C SER A 126 15.79 -20.69 17.57
N LEU A 127 16.52 -20.73 16.46
CA LEU A 127 16.28 -19.91 15.28
C LEU A 127 15.00 -20.31 14.56
N ILE A 128 14.75 -21.62 14.43
CA ILE A 128 13.50 -22.16 13.88
C ILE A 128 12.30 -21.73 14.73
N ALA A 129 12.41 -21.82 16.05
CA ALA A 129 11.35 -21.37 16.96
C ALA A 129 11.07 -19.88 16.82
N LYS A 130 12.13 -19.05 16.73
CA LYS A 130 11.99 -17.61 16.45
C LYS A 130 11.30 -17.37 15.09
N GLY A 131 11.68 -18.12 14.06
CA GLY A 131 11.06 -18.06 12.74
C GLY A 131 9.56 -18.40 12.76
N LYS A 132 9.16 -19.42 13.54
CA LYS A 132 7.75 -19.77 13.72
C LYS A 132 6.95 -18.65 14.37
N VAL A 133 7.49 -18.03 15.42
CA VAL A 133 6.85 -16.87 16.09
C VAL A 133 6.72 -15.69 15.13
N LEU A 134 7.76 -15.41 14.32
CA LEU A 134 7.72 -14.37 13.30
C LEU A 134 6.67 -14.67 12.23
N PHE A 135 6.58 -15.92 11.77
CA PHE A 135 5.59 -16.33 10.77
C PHE A 135 4.15 -16.10 11.23
N GLN A 136 3.89 -16.30 12.52
CA GLN A 136 2.59 -16.03 13.15
C GLN A 136 2.34 -14.54 13.34
N SER A 137 3.29 -13.84 13.99
CA SER A 137 3.16 -12.42 14.36
C SER A 137 3.14 -11.46 13.16
N LYS A 138 3.86 -11.79 12.08
CA LYS A 138 3.86 -11.04 10.82
C LYS A 138 2.75 -11.50 9.86
N THR A 139 1.81 -12.32 10.33
CA THR A 139 0.61 -12.75 9.61
C THR A 139 0.87 -13.54 8.32
N CYS A 140 2.06 -14.11 8.15
CA CYS A 140 2.41 -14.91 6.97
C CYS A 140 1.49 -16.11 6.80
N TRP A 141 1.00 -16.68 7.91
CA TRP A 141 0.07 -17.81 7.98
C TRP A 141 -1.28 -17.58 7.28
N THR A 142 -1.69 -16.31 7.10
CA THR A 142 -2.95 -15.98 6.43
C THR A 142 -2.93 -16.40 4.95
N CYS A 143 -1.76 -16.30 4.32
CA CYS A 143 -1.55 -16.62 2.90
C CYS A 143 -0.70 -17.88 2.70
N HIS A 144 0.25 -18.17 3.56
CA HIS A 144 1.15 -19.30 3.36
C HIS A 144 0.81 -20.46 4.29
N GLN A 145 0.57 -21.63 3.70
CA GLN A 145 0.28 -22.84 4.45
C GLN A 145 1.60 -23.51 4.89
N VAL A 146 1.65 -23.88 6.18
CA VAL A 146 2.80 -24.53 6.83
C VAL A 146 2.44 -25.83 7.55
N ASP A 147 1.15 -26.11 7.70
CA ASP A 147 0.62 -27.35 8.28
C ASP A 147 -0.49 -27.90 7.36
N PRO A 148 -0.42 -29.15 6.89
CA PRO A 148 -1.47 -29.76 6.08
C PRO A 148 -2.86 -29.73 6.73
N ALA A 149 -2.93 -29.80 8.07
CA ALA A 149 -4.18 -29.81 8.82
C ALA A 149 -4.76 -28.40 9.04
N VAL A 150 -3.97 -27.35 8.84
CA VAL A 150 -4.39 -25.96 9.06
C VAL A 150 -4.36 -25.21 7.72
N PRO A 151 -5.53 -24.92 7.11
CA PRO A 151 -5.58 -24.21 5.85
C PRO A 151 -5.11 -22.75 6.02
N SER A 152 -4.48 -22.19 4.99
CA SER A 152 -4.25 -20.74 4.90
C SER A 152 -5.51 -20.07 4.31
N PRO A 153 -6.29 -19.29 5.11
CA PRO A 153 -7.63 -18.86 4.70
C PRO A 153 -7.65 -18.03 3.41
N ALA A 154 -6.68 -17.13 3.23
CA ALA A 154 -6.54 -16.35 2.00
C ALA A 154 -5.68 -17.05 0.96
N GLY A 155 -4.67 -17.80 1.41
CA GLY A 155 -3.64 -18.41 0.59
C GLY A 155 -4.16 -19.36 -0.49
N MET A 156 -5.09 -20.22 -0.12
CA MET A 156 -5.72 -21.16 -1.05
C MET A 156 -6.46 -20.43 -2.17
N ALA A 157 -7.20 -19.36 -1.82
CA ALA A 157 -7.97 -18.58 -2.79
C ALA A 157 -7.06 -17.85 -3.79
N ILE A 158 -5.94 -17.30 -3.32
CA ILE A 158 -5.01 -16.53 -4.18
C ILE A 158 -3.92 -17.40 -4.83
N LYS A 159 -3.93 -18.72 -4.60
CA LYS A 159 -2.90 -19.66 -5.07
C LYS A 159 -1.49 -19.28 -4.60
N ALA A 160 -1.38 -18.88 -3.33
CA ALA A 160 -0.10 -18.57 -2.71
C ALA A 160 0.79 -19.84 -2.60
N PRO A 161 2.12 -19.71 -2.66
CA PRO A 161 3.02 -20.83 -2.41
C PRO A 161 2.80 -21.48 -1.03
N VAL A 162 2.73 -22.80 -1.01
CA VAL A 162 2.78 -23.60 0.23
C VAL A 162 4.22 -23.91 0.59
N PHE A 163 4.53 -23.95 1.89
CA PHE A 163 5.88 -24.17 2.41
C PHE A 163 6.13 -25.60 2.92
N ILE A 164 5.11 -26.46 2.81
CA ILE A 164 5.17 -27.85 3.24
C ILE A 164 5.78 -28.70 2.12
N GLY A 165 6.69 -29.61 2.48
CA GLY A 165 7.27 -30.57 1.54
C GLY A 165 8.27 -29.91 0.61
N ASP A 166 8.14 -30.10 -0.70
CA ASP A 166 9.22 -29.81 -1.62
C ASP A 166 9.28 -28.35 -2.09
N PHE A 167 9.40 -27.40 -1.16
CA PHE A 167 9.53 -25.98 -1.53
C PHE A 167 10.93 -25.67 -2.08
N TRP A 168 11.99 -26.15 -1.44
CA TRP A 168 13.36 -25.75 -1.77
C TRP A 168 13.95 -26.51 -2.97
N GLY A 169 14.91 -25.88 -3.64
CA GLY A 169 15.74 -26.49 -4.69
C GLY A 169 15.03 -26.79 -6.01
N LYS A 170 13.70 -26.65 -6.08
CA LYS A 170 12.93 -26.86 -7.32
C LYS A 170 12.89 -25.61 -8.17
N GLU A 171 12.95 -25.81 -9.49
CA GLU A 171 12.61 -24.78 -10.46
C GLU A 171 11.13 -24.40 -10.36
N ARG A 172 10.86 -23.11 -10.52
CA ARG A 172 9.52 -22.56 -10.65
C ARG A 172 9.49 -21.48 -11.71
N GLU A 173 8.33 -21.32 -12.32
CA GLU A 173 8.06 -20.18 -13.19
C GLU A 173 7.54 -19.00 -12.36
N VAL A 174 8.10 -17.82 -12.62
CA VAL A 174 7.73 -16.55 -12.02
C VAL A 174 7.57 -15.48 -13.08
N HIS A 175 6.68 -14.53 -12.86
CA HIS A 175 6.62 -13.27 -13.60
C HIS A 175 7.64 -12.28 -12.99
N ILE A 176 8.37 -11.56 -13.84
CA ILE A 176 9.17 -10.40 -13.44
C ILE A 176 8.22 -9.23 -13.26
N GLY A 177 7.92 -8.85 -12.02
CA GLY A 177 6.78 -7.98 -11.70
C GLY A 177 5.45 -8.73 -11.69
N TYR A 178 4.38 -8.07 -11.25
CA TYR A 178 3.03 -8.63 -11.35
C TYR A 178 2.55 -8.64 -12.81
N ASN A 179 2.22 -9.82 -13.35
CA ASN A 179 1.83 -10.05 -14.74
C ASN A 179 2.88 -9.68 -15.81
N GLY A 180 4.17 -9.60 -15.45
CA GLY A 180 5.25 -9.35 -16.41
C GLY A 180 5.73 -10.60 -17.17
N PRO A 181 6.89 -10.55 -17.84
CA PRO A 181 7.43 -11.69 -18.59
C PRO A 181 7.80 -12.85 -17.66
N ILE A 182 7.67 -14.08 -18.16
CA ILE A 182 7.91 -15.30 -17.38
C ILE A 182 9.40 -15.66 -17.42
N GLN A 183 9.96 -15.99 -16.26
CA GLN A 183 11.31 -16.52 -16.07
C GLN A 183 11.26 -17.79 -15.21
N LYS A 184 12.18 -18.73 -15.46
CA LYS A 184 12.43 -19.87 -14.59
C LYS A 184 13.46 -19.50 -13.54
N VAL A 185 13.16 -19.75 -12.28
CA VAL A 185 14.06 -19.50 -11.14
C VAL A 185 14.06 -20.72 -10.21
N ILE A 186 15.19 -20.98 -9.58
CA ILE A 186 15.31 -22.02 -8.55
C ILE A 186 14.88 -21.42 -7.22
N ARG A 187 14.06 -22.15 -6.45
CA ARG A 187 13.68 -21.76 -5.08
C ARG A 187 14.82 -22.04 -4.10
N ASN A 188 15.86 -21.22 -4.17
CA ASN A 188 16.99 -21.19 -3.24
C ASN A 188 16.81 -20.11 -2.17
N GLU A 189 17.80 -19.98 -1.30
CA GLU A 189 17.88 -19.02 -0.21
C GLU A 189 17.80 -17.58 -0.71
N GLU A 190 18.52 -17.26 -1.79
CA GLU A 190 18.51 -15.93 -2.40
C GLU A 190 17.12 -15.58 -2.93
N TYR A 191 16.45 -16.53 -3.59
CA TYR A 191 15.09 -16.35 -4.06
C TYR A 191 14.10 -16.12 -2.91
N PHE A 192 14.24 -16.86 -1.80
CA PHE A 192 13.37 -16.69 -0.65
C PHE A 192 13.55 -15.30 -0.01
N ILE A 193 14.80 -14.89 0.22
CA ILE A 193 15.12 -13.57 0.80
C ILE A 193 14.59 -12.46 -0.12
N GLU A 194 14.83 -12.55 -1.43
CA GLU A 194 14.30 -11.58 -2.38
C GLU A 194 12.76 -11.57 -2.38
N SER A 195 12.12 -12.73 -2.33
CA SER A 195 10.66 -12.82 -2.31
C SER A 195 10.06 -12.17 -1.08
N VAL A 196 10.68 -12.29 0.09
CA VAL A 196 10.18 -11.65 1.32
C VAL A 196 10.47 -10.14 1.33
N MET A 197 11.68 -9.75 0.93
CA MET A 197 12.14 -8.35 1.02
C MET A 197 11.62 -7.47 -0.14
N LYS A 198 11.36 -8.07 -1.31
CA LYS A 198 10.91 -7.41 -2.55
C LYS A 198 9.79 -8.23 -3.20
N PRO A 199 8.63 -8.35 -2.56
CA PRO A 199 7.64 -9.35 -2.92
C PRO A 199 6.94 -9.12 -4.26
N MET A 200 7.03 -7.92 -4.82
CA MET A 200 6.54 -7.61 -6.16
C MET A 200 7.55 -7.91 -7.27
N ALA A 201 8.82 -8.16 -6.95
CA ALA A 201 9.88 -8.31 -7.95
C ALA A 201 9.70 -9.59 -8.78
N LYS A 202 9.36 -10.70 -8.12
CA LYS A 202 9.15 -12.00 -8.76
C LYS A 202 7.89 -12.65 -8.22
N VAL A 203 6.84 -12.71 -9.04
CA VAL A 203 5.54 -13.26 -8.63
C VAL A 203 5.35 -14.65 -9.21
N ALA A 204 4.99 -15.62 -8.38
CA ALA A 204 4.66 -16.98 -8.80
C ALA A 204 3.69 -17.02 -10.00
N LYS A 205 4.04 -17.75 -11.08
CA LYS A 205 3.10 -17.98 -12.18
C LYS A 205 1.83 -18.66 -11.66
N GLY A 206 0.67 -18.12 -12.00
CA GLY A 206 -0.63 -18.62 -11.57
C GLY A 206 -1.10 -18.12 -10.19
N ALA A 207 -0.29 -17.32 -9.48
CA ALA A 207 -0.78 -16.57 -8.32
C ALA A 207 -1.79 -15.51 -8.78
N LEU A 208 -2.94 -15.44 -8.12
CA LEU A 208 -4.01 -14.49 -8.47
C LEU A 208 -3.79 -13.10 -7.87
N ALA A 209 -2.92 -13.01 -6.87
CA ALA A 209 -2.51 -11.76 -6.26
C ALA A 209 -1.03 -11.86 -5.86
N PRO A 210 -0.26 -10.78 -5.98
CA PRO A 210 1.12 -10.78 -5.54
C PRO A 210 1.19 -10.59 -4.01
N MET A 211 2.30 -10.98 -3.38
CA MET A 211 2.44 -10.86 -1.92
C MET A 211 2.60 -9.40 -1.48
N VAL A 212 1.59 -8.80 -0.87
CA VAL A 212 1.67 -7.40 -0.44
C VAL A 212 2.17 -7.32 1.00
N ILE A 213 3.48 -7.16 1.16
CA ILE A 213 4.11 -6.86 2.45
C ILE A 213 4.50 -5.38 2.49
N ALA A 214 4.18 -4.70 3.60
CA ALA A 214 4.61 -3.32 3.81
C ALA A 214 6.15 -3.24 3.81
N PRO A 215 6.76 -2.27 3.11
CA PRO A 215 8.21 -2.09 3.13
C PRO A 215 8.74 -2.00 4.56
N GLY A 216 9.75 -2.82 4.88
CA GLY A 216 10.36 -2.85 6.22
C GLY A 216 9.59 -3.67 7.26
N LEU A 217 8.51 -4.39 6.91
CA LEU A 217 7.83 -5.30 7.83
C LEU A 217 8.75 -6.41 8.35
N VAL A 218 9.65 -6.88 7.49
CA VAL A 218 10.67 -7.91 7.79
C VAL A 218 12.04 -7.29 7.60
N ASN A 219 12.92 -7.46 8.60
CA ASN A 219 14.32 -7.05 8.51
C ASN A 219 15.26 -8.22 8.15
N ASN A 220 16.55 -7.92 7.93
CA ASN A 220 17.54 -8.91 7.50
C ASN A 220 17.76 -10.07 8.49
N GLU A 221 17.55 -9.87 9.79
CA GLU A 221 17.67 -10.96 10.78
C GLU A 221 16.40 -11.80 10.85
N GLU A 222 15.25 -11.13 10.77
CA GLU A 222 13.94 -11.78 10.76
C GLU A 222 13.78 -12.67 9.52
N VAL A 223 14.24 -12.25 8.34
CA VAL A 223 14.15 -13.07 7.12
C VAL A 223 14.97 -14.35 7.24
N ILE A 224 16.10 -14.35 7.96
CA ILE A 224 16.91 -15.55 8.19
C ILE A 224 16.20 -16.52 9.13
N ALA A 225 15.59 -16.00 10.21
CA ALA A 225 14.80 -16.83 11.11
C ALA A 225 13.57 -17.43 10.40
N LEU A 226 12.87 -16.63 9.59
CA LEU A 226 11.77 -17.10 8.74
C LEU A 226 12.24 -18.16 7.75
N MET A 227 13.39 -17.97 7.12
CA MET A 227 14.00 -18.93 6.19
C MET A 227 14.33 -20.25 6.90
N ALA A 228 14.96 -20.20 8.07
CA ALA A 228 15.25 -21.39 8.87
C ALA A 228 13.97 -22.17 9.20
N TYR A 229 12.90 -21.47 9.61
CA TYR A 229 11.61 -22.09 9.86
C TYR A 229 11.01 -22.71 8.59
N VAL A 230 10.94 -21.99 7.48
CA VAL A 230 10.40 -22.51 6.21
C VAL A 230 11.23 -23.70 5.69
N LYS A 231 12.55 -23.68 5.89
CA LYS A 231 13.45 -24.79 5.54
C LYS A 231 13.20 -26.01 6.40
N SER A 232 12.90 -25.84 7.68
CA SER A 232 12.54 -26.95 8.58
C SER A 232 11.20 -27.65 8.22
N LEU A 233 10.33 -26.98 7.45
CA LEU A 233 9.04 -27.52 7.00
C LEU A 233 9.13 -28.32 5.69
N SER A 234 10.28 -28.23 5.03
CA SER A 234 10.59 -28.95 3.80
C SER A 234 11.55 -30.08 4.11
N LYS A 235 11.25 -31.29 3.63
CA LYS A 235 12.09 -32.47 3.83
C LYS A 235 12.67 -32.92 2.51
#